data_AF-A0A162AHP9-F1
#
_entry.id   AF-A0A162AHP9-F1
#
_cell.length_a   1.000
_cell.length_b   1.000
_cell.length_c   1.000
_cell.angle_alpha   90.00
_cell.angle_beta   90.00
_cell.angle_gamma   90.00
#
_symmetry.space_group_name_H-M   'P 1'
#
loop_
_entity.id
_entity.type
_entity.pdbx_description
1 polymer ?
#
loop_
_entity_poly.entity_id
_entity_poly.type
_entity_poly.pdbx_seq_one_letter_code
_entity_poly.pdbx_strand_id
1 'polypeptide(L)' 'MKKSKILCLHGGVDSSARLEEQLQKWPSDVLERMDLVFIDAPFRVDNEDFPAFTWFDGQVPS' A
#
# COMPACT_ATOMS: atom_id res chain seq x y z
N MET A 1 26.09 -4.98 9.58
CA MET A 1 25.11 -5.74 8.76
C MET A 1 24.29 -4.77 7.93
N LYS A 2 24.01 -5.08 6.68
CA LYS A 2 23.15 -4.25 5.82
C LYS A 2 21.68 -4.52 6.19
N LYS A 3 20.88 -3.48 6.42
CA LYS A 3 19.43 -3.61 6.66
C LYS A 3 18.73 -4.07 5.38
N SER A 4 17.70 -4.89 5.51
CA SER A 4 16.83 -5.25 4.38
C SER A 4 16.06 -4.01 3.93
N LYS A 5 16.12 -3.72 2.62
CA LYS A 5 15.31 -2.66 2.00
C LYS A 5 13.93 -3.21 1.69
N ILE A 6 12.90 -2.51 2.12
CA ILE A 6 11.51 -2.93 1.96
C ILE A 6 10.76 -1.78 1.29
N LEU A 7 10.16 -2.08 0.13
CA LEU A 7 9.28 -1.17 -0.57
C LEU A 7 7.87 -1.28 0.02
N CYS A 8 7.35 -0.18 0.54
CA CYS A 8 6.04 -0.08 1.17
C CYS A 8 5.03 0.52 0.19
N LEU A 9 4.00 -0.25 -0.16
CA LEU A 9 2.94 0.16 -1.07
C LEU A 9 1.65 0.40 -0.28
N HIS A 10 1.04 1.57 -0.45
CA HIS A 10 -0.21 1.93 0.22
C HIS A 10 -1.43 1.26 -0.45
N GLY A 11 -2.57 1.26 0.25
CA GLY A 11 -3.85 0.75 -0.25
C GLY A 11 -4.55 1.71 -1.21
N GLY A 12 -5.73 1.32 -1.70
CA GLY A 12 -6.55 2.17 -2.57
C GLY A 12 -7.04 3.43 -1.86
N VAL A 13 -7.15 4.54 -2.61
CA VAL A 13 -7.60 5.86 -2.10
C VAL A 13 -6.76 6.34 -0.90
N ASP A 14 -5.45 6.10 -0.93
CA ASP A 14 -4.53 6.41 0.17
C ASP A 14 -3.20 7.02 -0.34
N SER A 15 -2.27 7.30 0.58
CA SER A 15 -0.92 7.80 0.26
C SER A 15 0.18 7.11 1.04
N SER A 16 1.41 7.24 0.55
CA SER A 16 2.61 6.71 1.17
C SER A 16 2.84 7.29 2.57
N ALA A 17 2.52 8.58 2.76
CA ALA A 17 2.64 9.27 4.05
C ALA A 17 1.68 8.69 5.10
N ARG A 18 0.44 8.35 4.70
CA ARG A 18 -0.54 7.74 5.62
C ARG A 18 -0.13 6.32 6.03
N LEU A 19 0.43 5.55 5.11
CA LEU A 19 1.02 4.25 5.44
C LEU A 19 2.22 4.40 6.41
N GLU A 20 3.08 5.40 6.20
CA GLU A 20 4.21 5.68 7.08
C GLU A 20 3.72 6.00 8.50
N GLU A 21 2.76 6.90 8.65
CA GLU A 21 2.14 7.24 9.95
C GLU A 21 1.53 6.01 10.65
N GLN A 22 0.87 5.11 9.90
CA GLN A 22 0.31 3.88 10.44
C GLN A 22 1.39 2.93 10.97
N LEU A 23 2.54 2.86 10.30
CA LEU A 23 3.67 2.00 10.70
C LEU A 23 4.43 2.55 11.91
N GLN A 24 4.36 3.86 12.21
CA GLN A 24 4.95 4.43 13.43
C GLN A 24 4.35 3.86 14.73
N LYS A 25 3.26 3.10 14.64
CA LYS A 25 2.69 2.34 15.78
C LYS A 25 3.53 1.12 16.17
N TRP A 26 4.42 0.66 15.30
CA TRP A 26 5.28 -0.48 15.58
C TRP A 26 6.41 -0.09 16.55
N PRO A 27 6.95 -1.05 17.32
CA PRO A 27 8.07 -0.77 18.22
C PRO A 27 9.29 -0.22 17.46
N SER A 28 9.96 0.76 18.06
CA SER A 28 11.17 1.40 17.49
C SER A 28 12.23 0.38 17.07
N ASP A 29 12.48 -0.62 17.91
CA ASP A 29 13.49 -1.65 17.66
C ASP A 29 13.21 -2.49 16.41
N VAL A 30 11.94 -2.61 16.01
CA VAL A 30 11.53 -3.27 14.76
C VAL A 30 11.83 -2.36 13.58
N LEU A 31 11.38 -1.11 13.65
CA LEU A 31 11.57 -0.13 12.58
C LEU A 31 13.06 0.14 12.32
N GLU A 32 13.87 0.22 13.38
CA GLU A 32 15.31 0.44 13.27
C GLU A 32 16.06 -0.71 12.59
N ARG A 33 15.49 -1.91 12.52
CA ARG A 33 16.10 -3.06 11.82
C ARG A 33 15.83 -3.05 10.32
N MET A 34 14.90 -2.22 9.85
CA MET A 34 14.41 -2.18 8.47
C MET A 34 14.86 -0.87 7.80
N ASP A 35 14.98 -0.91 6.47
CA ASP A 35 15.13 0.29 5.64
C ASP A 35 13.86 0.39 4.77
N LEU A 36 12.89 1.16 5.26
CA LEU A 36 11.56 1.29 4.67
C LEU A 36 11.57 2.39 3.61
N VAL A 37 11.05 2.09 2.43
CA VAL A 37 10.93 3.03 1.31
C VAL A 37 9.46 3.18 0.96
N PHE A 38 8.93 4.38 1.12
CA PHE A 38 7.54 4.73 0.85
C PHE A 38 7.44 5.45 -0.50
N ILE A 39 6.49 5.05 -1.34
CA ILE A 39 6.20 5.71 -2.62
C ILE A 39 4.69 5.87 -2.81
N ASP A 40 4.28 6.97 -3.44
CA ASP A 40 2.91 7.15 -3.88
C ASP A 40 2.67 6.46 -5.22
N ALA A 41 1.44 5.98 -5.43
CA ALA A 41 0.98 5.54 -6.74
C ALA A 41 1.01 6.72 -7.73
N PRO A 42 1.35 6.48 -9.01
CA PRO A 42 1.52 7.56 -9.99
C PRO A 42 0.19 8.20 -10.44
N PHE A 43 -0.93 7.52 -10.22
CA PHE A 43 -2.25 7.97 -10.63
C PHE A 43 -3.09 8.33 -9.41
N ARG A 44 -3.74 9.49 -9.48
CA ARG A 44 -4.74 9.89 -8.48
C ARG A 44 -6.00 9.10 -8.74
N VAL A 45 -6.73 8.77 -7.67
CA VAL A 45 -8.10 8.30 -7.80
C VAL A 45 -8.94 9.48 -8.29
N ASP A 46 -9.42 9.41 -9.52
CA ASP A 46 -10.58 10.17 -9.96
C ASP A 46 -11.84 9.47 -9.46
N ASN A 47 -12.88 10.23 -9.14
CA ASN A 47 -14.17 9.67 -8.71
C ASN A 47 -14.91 8.96 -9.86
N GLU A 48 -14.21 8.55 -10.93
CA GLU A 48 -14.77 7.64 -11.90
C GLU A 48 -14.75 6.24 -11.29
N ASP A 49 -15.90 5.59 -11.33
CA ASP A 49 -16.02 4.17 -11.03
C ASP A 49 -15.08 3.42 -11.99
N PHE A 50 -13.83 3.22 -11.57
CA PHE A 50 -12.93 2.31 -12.25
C PHE A 50 -13.63 0.95 -12.19
N PRO A 51 -13.96 0.30 -13.33
CA PRO A 51 -14.56 -1.02 -13.34
C PRO A 51 -13.48 -2.03 -12.93
N ALA A 52 -13.10 -1.96 -11.66
CA ALA A 52 -12.06 -2.75 -11.06
C ALA A 52 -12.58 -4.18 -11.03
N PHE A 53 -11.93 -5.06 -11.80
CA PHE A 53 -12.08 -6.51 -11.66
C PHE A 53 -13.47 -7.08 -11.99
N THR A 54 -14.21 -6.49 -12.95
CA THR A 54 -15.45 -7.10 -13.48
C THR A 54 -15.25 -8.47 -14.13
N TRP A 55 -13.99 -8.88 -14.37
CA TRP A 55 -13.66 -10.25 -14.78
C TRP A 55 -13.89 -11.30 -13.68
N PHE A 56 -14.00 -10.91 -12.40
CA PHE A 56 -14.33 -11.82 -11.30
C PHE A 56 -15.85 -12.02 -11.12
N ASP A 57 -16.66 -11.07 -11.59
CA ASP A 57 -18.12 -11.09 -11.41
C ASP A 57 -18.84 -12.13 -12.29
N GLY A 58 -18.10 -12.82 -13.18
CA GLY A 58 -18.63 -13.78 -14.14
C GLY A 58 -18.66 -15.26 -13.70
N GLN A 59 -18.42 -15.61 -12.43
CA GLN A 59 -18.30 -17.02 -12.00
C GLN A 59 -19.32 -17.50 -10.96
N VAL A 60 -20.49 -16.86 -10.83
CA VAL A 60 -21.61 -17.45 -10.07
C VAL A 60 -22.57 -18.15 -11.06
N PRO A 61 -22.57 -19.49 -11.17
CA PRO A 61 -23.59 -20.16 -11.95
C PRO A 61 -24.95 -20.03 -11.24
N SER A 62 -25.97 -19.70 -12.04
CA SER A 62 -27.39 -19.64 -11.66
C SER A 62 -27.92 -20.95 -11.09
#